data_AF-A0ABD2IHH5-F1
#
_entry.id   AF-A0ABD2IHH5-F1
#
_cell.length_a   1.000
_cell.length_b   1.000
_cell.length_c   1.000
_cell.angle_alpha   90.00
_cell.angle_beta   90.00
_cell.angle_gamma   90.00
#
_symmetry.space_group_name_H-M   'P 1'
#
loop_
_entity.id
_entity.type
_entity.pdbx_description
1 polymer ?
#
loop_
_entity_poly.entity_id
_entity_poly.type
_entity_poly.pdbx_seq_one_letter_code
_entity_poly.pdbx_strand_id
1 'polypeptide(L)'
;MHYFRIHPSLWQDRLRRYRAAGLNAVQLYIPWNFHEATPGKFNFVGDRNVPQFIRMAQQNELFVLIRLGPYICAEFEFGGLPWWLVKYQADIVLRTSNKLCVFHLYAYKYLFI
;
A
#
# COMPACT_ATOMS: atom_id res chain seq x y z
N MET A 1 0.90 -8.95 -6.97
CA MET A 1 0.34 -9.58 -5.76
C MET A 1 -0.01 -8.51 -4.74
N HIS A 2 -1.26 -8.46 -4.29
CA HIS A 2 -1.69 -7.54 -3.23
C HIS A 2 -1.60 -8.26 -1.88
N TYR A 3 -0.57 -7.95 -1.08
CA TYR A 3 -0.31 -8.64 0.20
C TYR A 3 -1.50 -8.50 1.16
N PHE A 4 -2.18 -7.35 1.15
CA PHE A 4 -3.36 -7.05 1.96
C PHE A 4 -4.62 -7.85 1.57
N ARG A 5 -4.57 -8.69 0.54
CA ARG A 5 -5.65 -9.62 0.14
C ARG A 5 -5.34 -11.08 0.47
N ILE A 6 -4.17 -11.36 1.03
CA ILE A 6 -3.69 -12.72 1.28
C ILE A 6 -3.23 -12.80 2.73
N HIS A 7 -3.67 -13.83 3.44
CA HIS A 7 -3.23 -14.05 4.81
C HIS A 7 -1.68 -14.20 4.88
N PRO A 8 -0.99 -13.61 5.88
CA PRO A 8 0.48 -13.57 5.92
C PRO A 8 1.17 -14.94 5.85
N SER A 9 0.56 -15.97 6.45
CA SER A 9 1.08 -17.34 6.38
C SER A 9 1.18 -17.90 4.96
N LEU A 10 0.43 -17.34 4.01
CA LEU A 10 0.42 -17.78 2.62
C LEU A 10 1.35 -16.97 1.72
N TRP A 11 1.89 -15.82 2.16
CA TRP A 11 2.73 -14.96 1.32
C TRP A 11 3.92 -15.72 0.73
N GLN A 12 4.63 -16.49 1.55
CA GLN A 12 5.79 -17.27 1.11
C GLN A 12 5.42 -18.31 0.05
N ASP A 13 4.31 -19.03 0.23
CA ASP A 13 3.83 -19.99 -0.78
C ASP A 13 3.53 -19.29 -2.11
N ARG A 14 2.83 -18.14 -2.07
CA ARG A 14 2.50 -17.40 -3.30
C ARG A 14 3.74 -16.87 -4.01
N LEU A 15 4.74 -16.36 -3.28
CA LEU A 15 5.98 -15.86 -3.85
C LEU A 15 6.82 -16.99 -4.48
N ARG A 16 6.91 -18.16 -3.84
CA ARG A 16 7.56 -19.34 -4.42
C ARG A 16 6.91 -19.77 -5.72
N ARG A 17 5.57 -19.76 -5.78
CA ARG A 17 4.83 -20.07 -7.02
C ARG A 17 5.11 -19.03 -8.12
N TYR A 18 5.22 -17.75 -7.78
CA TYR A 18 5.60 -16.72 -8.74
C TYR A 18 6.97 -16.99 -9.35
N ARG A 19 7.96 -17.34 -8.51
CA ARG A 19 9.31 -17.69 -8.98
C ARG A 19 9.31 -18.97 -9.83
N ALA A 20 8.60 -20.01 -9.39
CA ALA A 20 8.46 -21.26 -10.13
C ALA A 20 7.75 -21.09 -11.48
N ALA A 21 6.84 -20.12 -11.59
CA ALA A 21 6.20 -19.73 -12.85
C ALA A 21 7.12 -18.92 -13.80
N GLY A 22 8.38 -18.67 -13.41
CA GLY A 22 9.36 -17.96 -14.22
C GLY A 22 9.33 -16.43 -14.09
N LEU A 23 8.57 -15.89 -13.13
CA LEU A 23 8.56 -14.45 -12.87
C LEU A 23 9.86 -14.01 -12.19
N ASN A 24 10.35 -12.82 -12.55
CA ASN A 24 11.51 -12.17 -11.92
C ASN A 24 11.11 -11.00 -11.01
N ALA A 25 9.84 -10.59 -11.00
CA ALA A 25 9.37 -9.45 -10.24
C ALA A 25 7.96 -9.69 -9.68
N VAL A 26 7.64 -9.03 -8.56
CA VAL A 26 6.31 -8.93 -7.98
C VAL A 26 5.90 -7.46 -7.85
N GLN A 27 4.71 -7.14 -8.34
CA GLN A 27 4.14 -5.80 -8.23
C GLN A 27 3.11 -5.74 -7.10
N LEU A 28 3.16 -4.69 -6.26
CA LEU A 28 2.22 -4.50 -5.15
C LEU A 28 1.73 -3.05 -5.07
N TYR A 29 0.51 -2.87 -4.56
CA TYR A 29 0.00 -1.58 -4.11
C TYR A 29 0.17 -1.44 -2.60
N ILE A 30 0.29 -0.21 -2.12
CA ILE A 30 0.23 0.12 -0.69
C ILE A 30 -1.05 0.96 -0.44
N PRO A 31 -2.14 0.35 0.05
CA PRO A 31 -3.37 1.06 0.38
C PRO A 31 -3.15 1.93 1.63
N TRP A 32 -3.29 3.23 1.48
CA TRP A 32 -3.08 4.18 2.57
C TRP A 32 -4.07 3.97 3.72
N ASN A 33 -5.37 3.85 3.41
CA ASN A 33 -6.41 3.59 4.40
C ASN A 33 -6.21 2.32 5.23
N PHE A 34 -5.53 1.32 4.68
CA PHE A 34 -5.21 0.09 5.39
C PHE A 34 -4.11 0.31 6.44
N HIS A 35 -3.18 1.22 6.18
CA HIS A 35 -2.11 1.57 7.11
C HIS A 35 -2.50 2.67 8.09
N GLU A 36 -3.34 3.62 7.67
CA GLU A 36 -3.75 4.78 8.48
C GLU A 36 -5.27 4.85 8.63
N ALA A 37 -5.82 3.94 9.43
CA ALA A 37 -7.27 3.87 9.68
C ALA A 37 -7.80 5.13 10.40
N THR A 38 -6.95 5.75 11.24
CA THR A 38 -7.21 7.01 11.93
C THR A 38 -6.05 7.98 11.69
N PRO A 39 -6.31 9.28 11.55
CA PRO A 39 -5.27 10.28 11.26
C PRO A 39 -4.09 10.19 12.23
N GLY A 40 -2.87 10.15 11.69
CA GLY A 40 -1.60 10.09 12.42
C GLY A 40 -1.25 8.74 13.05
N LYS A 41 -2.09 7.71 12.92
CA LYS A 41 -1.82 6.37 13.51
C LYS A 41 -1.58 5.34 12.42
N PHE A 42 -0.31 5.06 12.17
CA PHE A 42 0.13 4.08 11.18
C PHE A 42 0.29 2.69 11.79
N ASN A 43 -0.10 1.66 11.04
CA ASN A 43 0.06 0.26 11.42
C ASN A 43 0.74 -0.54 10.29
N PHE A 44 1.88 -1.16 10.63
CA PHE A 44 2.67 -2.06 9.76
C PHE A 44 2.95 -3.41 10.41
N VAL A 45 2.09 -3.86 11.32
CA VAL A 45 2.23 -5.13 12.03
C VAL A 45 1.28 -6.17 11.43
N GLY A 46 1.62 -7.46 11.55
CA GLY A 46 0.77 -8.57 11.10
C GLY A 46 0.55 -8.56 9.59
N ASP A 47 -0.71 -8.54 9.17
CA ASP A 47 -1.13 -8.50 7.76
C ASP A 47 -0.83 -7.17 7.05
N ARG A 48 -0.47 -6.14 7.81
CA ARG A 48 -0.03 -4.82 7.31
C ARG A 48 1.48 -4.71 7.18
N ASN A 49 2.24 -5.77 7.43
CA ASN A 49 3.69 -5.71 7.43
C ASN A 49 4.31 -5.74 6.01
N VAL A 50 4.25 -4.59 5.33
CA VAL A 50 4.85 -4.41 4.00
C VAL A 50 6.35 -4.70 3.99
N PRO A 51 7.17 -4.22 4.96
CA PRO A 51 8.60 -4.52 4.97
C PRO A 51 8.90 -6.02 5.03
N GLN A 52 8.12 -6.79 5.79
CA GLN A 52 8.25 -8.25 5.84
C GLN A 52 7.92 -8.90 4.49
N PHE A 53 6.84 -8.47 3.83
CA PHE A 53 6.49 -8.96 2.49
C PHE A 53 7.60 -8.66 1.47
N ILE A 54 8.18 -7.46 1.50
CA ILE A 54 9.29 -7.07 0.62
C ILE A 54 10.52 -7.94 0.87
N ARG A 55 10.89 -8.17 2.14
CA ARG A 55 12.01 -9.06 2.49
C ARG A 55 11.77 -10.49 2.01
N MET A 56 10.54 -11.02 2.15
CA MET A 56 10.19 -12.34 1.62
C MET A 56 10.31 -12.39 0.09
N ALA A 57 9.89 -11.34 -0.62
CA ALA A 57 10.04 -11.28 -2.07
C ALA A 57 11.53 -11.29 -2.48
N GLN A 58 12.37 -10.54 -1.78
CA GLN A 58 13.82 -10.55 -1.98
C GLN A 58 14.43 -11.94 -1.72
N GLN A 59 14.00 -12.65 -0.68
CA GLN A 59 14.43 -14.03 -0.39
C GLN A 59 14.03 -15.04 -1.48
N ASN A 60 13.00 -14.74 -2.27
CA ASN A 60 12.60 -15.55 -3.43
C ASN A 60 13.21 -15.03 -4.74
N GLU A 61 14.21 -14.14 -4.67
CA GLU A 61 14.91 -13.55 -5.81
C GLU A 61 13.96 -12.80 -6.78
N LEU A 62 12.92 -12.18 -6.23
CA LEU A 62 11.97 -11.37 -6.98
C LEU A 62 12.28 -9.89 -6.75
N PHE A 63 12.42 -9.14 -7.84
CA PHE A 63 12.37 -7.67 -7.80
C PHE A 63 11.00 -7.21 -7.30
N VAL A 64 10.95 -6.08 -6.61
CA VAL A 64 9.69 -5.54 -6.07
C VAL A 64 9.35 -4.23 -6.76
N LEU A 65 8.21 -4.21 -7.44
CA LEU A 65 7.65 -3.01 -8.09
C LEU A 65 6.56 -2.43 -7.19
N ILE A 66 6.90 -1.36 -6.47
CA ILE A 66 5.98 -0.72 -5.52
C ILE A 66 5.17 0.37 -6.23
N ARG A 67 3.85 0.20 -6.22
CA ARG A 67 2.88 1.23 -6.59
C ARG A 67 2.35 1.88 -5.31
N LEU A 68 3.05 2.90 -4.83
CA LEU A 68 2.82 3.51 -3.52
C LEU A 68 1.44 4.19 -3.34
N GLY A 69 0.74 4.50 -4.43
CA GLY A 69 -0.45 5.35 -4.38
C GLY A 69 -0.07 6.83 -4.40
N PRO A 70 -0.89 7.74 -3.84
CA PRO A 70 -1.83 7.56 -2.72
C PRO A 70 -3.17 6.93 -3.08
N TYR A 71 -3.63 7.15 -4.30
CA TYR A 71 -4.80 6.50 -4.88
C TYR A 71 -4.32 5.30 -5.69
N ILE A 72 -4.86 4.13 -5.41
CA ILE A 72 -4.47 2.88 -6.06
C ILE A 72 -5.57 2.28 -6.94
N CYS A 73 -6.80 2.80 -6.84
CA CYS A 73 -8.00 2.13 -7.37
C CYS A 73 -8.11 0.72 -6.79
N ALA A 74 -7.58 -0.25 -7.54
CA ALA A 74 -7.38 -1.64 -7.15
C ALA A 74 -8.65 -2.36 -6.71
N GLU A 75 -9.85 -1.83 -7.02
CA GLU A 75 -11.13 -2.34 -6.52
C GLU A 75 -11.06 -2.51 -4.99
N PHE A 76 -10.49 -1.49 -4.34
CA PHE A 76 -10.28 -1.42 -2.91
C PHE A 76 -11.04 -0.22 -2.35
N GLU A 77 -11.41 -0.33 -1.07
CA GLU A 77 -12.26 0.66 -0.41
C GLU A 77 -11.71 2.08 -0.59
N PHE A 78 -12.58 2.98 -1.08
CA PHE A 78 -12.28 4.37 -1.41
C PHE A 78 -10.99 4.56 -2.24
N GLY A 79 -10.65 3.59 -3.09
CA GLY A 79 -9.46 3.60 -3.93
C GLY A 79 -8.14 3.61 -3.16
N GLY A 80 -8.16 3.15 -1.91
CA GLY A 80 -7.03 3.17 -0.98
C GLY A 80 -6.88 4.48 -0.19
N LEU A 81 -7.72 5.48 -0.43
CA LEU A 81 -7.69 6.73 0.31
C LEU A 81 -8.37 6.56 1.69
N PRO A 82 -7.86 7.19 2.76
CA PRO A 82 -8.52 7.14 4.06
C PRO A 82 -9.86 7.87 4.07
N TRP A 83 -10.85 7.26 4.72
CA TRP A 83 -12.21 7.81 4.84
C TRP A 83 -12.23 9.18 5.51
N TRP A 84 -11.32 9.43 6.46
CA TRP A 84 -11.28 10.67 7.23
C TRP A 84 -10.94 11.90 6.38
N LEU A 85 -10.42 11.73 5.16
CA LEU A 85 -10.24 12.82 4.20
C LEU A 85 -11.56 13.48 3.82
N VAL A 86 -12.67 12.74 3.88
CA VAL A 86 -14.03 13.26 3.63
C VAL A 86 -14.42 14.35 4.62
N LYS A 87 -13.84 14.39 5.83
CA LYS A 87 -14.12 15.46 6.79
C LYS A 87 -13.65 16.84 6.32
N TYR A 88 -12.70 16.88 5.39
CA TYR A 88 -12.14 18.10 4.81
C TYR A 88 -12.78 18.45 3.46
N GLN A 89 -13.87 17.77 3.06
CA GLN A 89 -14.46 17.84 1.71
C GLN A 89 -14.98 19.21 1.29
N ALA A 90 -15.23 20.13 2.24
CA ALA A 90 -15.52 21.53 1.92
C ALA A 90 -14.32 22.24 1.24
N ASP A 91 -13.10 21.84 1.59
CA ASP A 91 -11.85 22.51 1.18
C ASP A 91 -10.90 21.63 0.37
N ILE A 92 -11.11 20.30 0.34
CA ILE A 92 -10.26 19.34 -0.37
C ILE A 92 -10.92 18.85 -1.67
N VAL A 93 -10.20 19.04 -2.79
CA VAL A 93 -10.52 18.39 -4.05
C VAL A 93 -9.52 17.26 -4.26
N LEU A 94 -9.99 16.02 -4.11
CA LEU A 94 -9.14 14.83 -4.17
C LEU A 94 -8.48 14.67 -5.54
N ARG A 95 -7.23 14.19 -5.55
CA ARG A 95 -6.44 13.94 -6.78
C ARG A 95 -6.19 15.19 -7.64
N THR A 96 -6.13 16.35 -7.01
CA THR A 96 -5.76 17.63 -7.64
C THR A 96 -4.55 18.26 -6.93
N SER A 97 -4.07 19.40 -7.44
CA SER A 97 -3.02 20.21 -6.81
C SER A 97 -3.51 21.06 -5.64
N ASN A 98 -4.72 20.81 -5.11
CA ASN A 98 -5.24 21.47 -3.91
C ASN A 98 -4.25 21.32 -2.75
N LYS A 99 -3.93 22.44 -2.07
CA LYS A 99 -2.89 22.52 -1.04
C LYS A 99 -3.12 21.54 0.11
N LEU A 100 -4.36 21.33 0.56
CA LEU A 100 -4.69 20.39 1.64
C LEU A 100 -4.50 18.95 1.19
N CYS A 101 -4.91 18.62 -0.04
CA CYS A 101 -4.65 17.30 -0.62
C CYS A 101 -3.14 17.05 -0.67
N VAL A 102 -2.38 17.95 -1.28
CA VAL A 102 -0.93 17.84 -1.42
C VAL A 102 -0.23 17.73 -0.06
N PHE A 103 -0.65 18.49 0.95
CA PHE A 103 -0.12 18.41 2.31
C PHE A 103 -0.23 17.01 2.93
N HIS A 104 -1.44 16.43 2.91
CA HIS A 104 -1.64 15.07 3.45
C HIS A 104 -0.91 14.00 2.62
N LEU A 105 -0.76 14.21 1.31
CA LEU A 105 0.02 13.32 0.44
C LEU A 105 1.51 13.32 0.76
N TYR A 106 2.08 14.48 1.07
CA TYR A 106 3.48 14.56 1.49
C TYR A 106 3.68 13.83 2.81
N ALA A 107 2.82 14.05 3.81
CA ALA A 107 2.90 13.34 5.09
C ALA A 107 2.88 11.81 4.92
N TYR A 108 2.03 11.29 4.04
CA TYR A 108 1.99 9.86 3.72
C TYR A 108 3.25 9.37 2.99
N LYS A 109 3.79 10.13 2.02
CA LYS A 109 4.99 9.74 1.26
C LYS A 109 6.25 9.69 2.11
N TYR A 110 6.42 10.61 3.06
CA TYR A 110 7.58 10.62 3.97
C TYR A 110 7.70 9.39 4.85
N LEU A 111 6.64 8.60 4.98
CA LEU A 111 6.65 7.37 5.76
C LEU A 111 7.45 6.22 5.12
N PHE A 112 7.78 6.34 3.83
CA PHE A 112 8.43 5.31 3.03
C PHE A 112 9.80 5.72 2.45
N ILE A 113 10.33 6.89 2.85
CA ILE A 113 11.66 7.43 2.51
C ILE A 113 12.49 7.48 3.79
#